data_AF-A0A1H3T298-F1
#
_entry.id   AF-A0A1H3T298-F1
#
_cell.length_a   1.000
_cell.length_b   1.000
_cell.length_c   1.000
_cell.angle_alpha   90.00
_cell.angle_beta   90.00
_cell.angle_gamma   90.00
#
_symmetry.space_group_name_H-M   'P 1'
#
loop_
_entity.id
_entity.type
_entity.pdbx_description
1 polymer ?
#
loop_
_entity_poly.entity_id
_entity_poly.type
_entity_poly.pdbx_seq_one_letter_code
_entity_poly.pdbx_strand_id
1 'polypeptide(L)'
;MLFSALLLTSNIISSTYLGVTSVPEEPTPIIQKIYTTIPEKESWVVIPKGTKTITIYVEADNAETILFWLVPTGIATWKERKLIGYDTNPTDGWSLEWNIDGMELYDHIQVQALSHTKISNDLFNITTERK
;
A
#
# COMPACT_ATOMS: atom_id res chain seq x y z
N MET A 1 59.85 -46.35 -26.18
CA MET A 1 60.08 -44.93 -25.84
C MET A 1 58.73 -44.34 -25.49
N LEU A 2 58.38 -44.34 -24.20
CA LEU A 2 58.44 -43.21 -23.25
C LEU A 2 57.23 -42.27 -23.38
N PHE A 3 56.38 -42.36 -22.35
CA PHE A 3 55.22 -41.51 -22.06
C PHE A 3 55.62 -40.04 -21.96
N SER A 4 54.73 -39.13 -22.38
CA SER A 4 54.66 -37.80 -21.79
C SER A 4 53.23 -37.28 -21.83
N ALA A 5 52.52 -37.44 -20.73
CA ALA A 5 51.27 -36.74 -20.44
C ALA A 5 51.64 -35.39 -19.82
N LEU A 6 51.31 -34.29 -20.49
CA LEU A 6 51.48 -32.95 -19.95
C LEU A 6 50.21 -32.59 -19.17
N LEU A 7 50.27 -32.68 -17.84
CA LEU A 7 49.24 -32.18 -16.94
C LEU A 7 49.33 -30.64 -16.90
N LEU A 8 48.38 -29.96 -17.54
CA LEU A 8 48.15 -28.54 -17.32
C LEU A 8 47.45 -28.39 -15.96
N THR A 9 48.17 -27.99 -14.93
CA THR A 9 47.58 -27.59 -13.65
C THR A 9 46.95 -26.22 -13.84
N SER A 10 45.62 -26.17 -13.94
CA SER A 10 44.87 -24.93 -13.84
C SER A 10 45.01 -24.37 -12.42
N ASN A 11 45.73 -23.25 -12.28
CA ASN A 11 45.71 -22.44 -11.07
C ASN A 11 44.30 -21.87 -10.89
N ILE A 12 43.51 -22.46 -9.98
CA ILE A 12 42.28 -21.82 -9.50
C ILE A 12 42.72 -20.80 -8.45
N ILE A 13 42.80 -19.53 -8.84
CA ILE A 13 42.84 -18.45 -7.87
C ILE A 13 41.43 -18.33 -7.30
N SER A 14 41.21 -18.91 -6.12
CA SER A 14 39.99 -18.72 -5.36
C SER A 14 40.00 -17.27 -4.82
N SER A 15 39.36 -16.37 -5.56
CA SER A 15 39.15 -14.99 -5.10
C SER A 15 37.99 -14.98 -4.11
N THR A 16 38.29 -15.00 -2.81
CA THR A 16 37.30 -14.72 -1.77
C THR A 16 36.98 -13.24 -1.79
N TYR A 17 36.02 -12.83 -2.62
CA TYR A 17 35.33 -11.57 -2.40
C TYR A 17 34.45 -11.74 -1.16
N LEU A 18 34.91 -11.25 -0.01
CA LEU A 18 34.03 -10.89 1.11
C LEU A 18 33.27 -9.62 0.71
N GLY A 19 32.38 -9.76 -0.27
CA GLY A 19 31.40 -8.75 -0.60
C GLY A 19 30.35 -8.76 0.51
N VAL A 20 30.42 -7.81 1.43
CA VAL A 20 29.20 -7.40 2.15
C VAL A 20 28.31 -6.79 1.08
N THR A 21 27.45 -7.58 0.46
CA THR A 21 26.31 -7.04 -0.29
C THR A 21 25.43 -6.36 0.73
N SER A 22 25.64 -5.06 0.95
CA SER A 22 24.60 -4.22 1.52
C SER A 22 23.44 -4.27 0.53
N VAL A 23 22.42 -5.07 0.83
CA VAL A 23 21.14 -5.00 0.11
C VAL A 23 20.71 -3.53 0.21
N PRO A 24 20.50 -2.83 -0.91
CA PRO A 24 20.00 -1.46 -0.86
C PRO A 24 18.74 -1.44 -0.01
N GLU A 25 18.71 -0.58 1.00
CA GLU A 25 17.52 -0.48 1.83
C GLU A 25 16.35 -0.05 0.95
N GLU A 26 15.29 -0.86 0.94
CA GLU A 26 14.09 -0.53 0.18
C GLU A 26 13.50 0.79 0.71
N PRO A 27 13.14 1.74 -0.17
CA PRO A 27 12.56 3.00 0.27
C PRO A 27 11.23 2.75 0.97
N THR A 28 11.00 3.46 2.08
CA THR A 28 9.75 3.35 2.84
C THR A 28 8.60 3.95 2.02
N PRO A 29 7.44 3.28 1.92
CA PRO A 29 6.25 3.86 1.31
C PRO A 29 5.77 5.06 2.13
N ILE A 30 5.32 6.12 1.47
CA ILE A 30 4.85 7.34 2.13
C ILE A 30 3.50 7.71 1.53
N ILE A 31 2.46 7.81 2.36
CA ILE A 31 1.18 8.40 1.97
C ILE A 31 1.32 9.91 2.19
N GLN A 32 1.29 10.68 1.10
CA GLN A 32 1.38 12.13 1.13
C GLN A 32 0.01 12.77 1.37
N LYS A 33 -1.02 12.18 0.77
CA LYS A 33 -2.37 12.71 0.83
C LYS A 33 -3.41 11.64 0.53
N ILE A 34 -4.53 11.72 1.24
CA ILE A 34 -5.77 11.02 0.89
C ILE A 34 -6.84 12.07 0.65
N TYR A 35 -7.64 11.91 -0.41
CA TYR A 35 -8.79 12.75 -0.68
C TYR A 35 -9.87 11.97 -1.42
N THR A 36 -11.09 12.51 -1.45
CA THR A 36 -12.20 11.88 -2.16
C THR A 36 -12.89 12.88 -3.07
N THR A 37 -13.80 12.39 -3.90
CA THR A 37 -14.71 13.24 -4.69
C THR A 37 -15.60 14.14 -3.83
N ILE A 38 -15.74 13.84 -2.53
CA ILE A 38 -16.47 14.63 -1.54
C ILE A 38 -15.46 15.27 -0.58
N PRO A 39 -15.44 16.61 -0.44
CA PRO A 39 -14.48 17.27 0.42
C PRO A 39 -14.76 16.96 1.89
N GLU A 40 -13.70 16.92 2.68
CA GLU A 40 -13.77 16.80 4.13
C GLU A 40 -14.32 18.11 4.75
N LYS A 41 -15.23 17.96 5.70
CA LYS A 41 -15.76 19.04 6.54
C LYS A 41 -15.59 18.64 8.00
N GLU A 42 -14.92 19.49 8.78
CA GLU A 42 -14.74 19.28 10.23
C GLU A 42 -14.16 17.90 10.59
N SER A 43 -13.15 17.47 9.82
CA SER A 43 -12.47 16.17 9.96
C SER A 43 -13.29 14.93 9.55
N TRP A 44 -14.37 15.13 8.77
CA TRP A 44 -15.22 14.06 8.24
C TRP A 44 -15.52 14.25 6.75
N VAL A 45 -15.44 13.18 5.99
CA VAL A 45 -16.10 13.11 4.68
C VAL A 45 -17.58 12.79 4.93
N VAL A 46 -18.44 13.80 4.73
CA VAL A 46 -19.89 13.67 4.94
C VAL A 46 -20.56 13.32 3.62
N ILE A 47 -21.00 12.07 3.49
CA ILE A 47 -21.59 11.53 2.27
C ILE A 47 -23.02 12.05 2.09
N PRO A 48 -23.30 12.80 1.00
CA PRO A 48 -24.65 13.25 0.70
C PRO A 48 -25.60 12.09 0.51
N LYS A 49 -26.85 12.27 0.94
CA LYS A 49 -27.87 11.25 0.80
C LYS A 49 -28.09 10.84 -0.66
N GLY A 50 -28.17 9.53 -0.90
CA GLY A 50 -28.40 8.96 -2.23
C GLY A 50 -27.14 8.83 -3.08
N THR A 51 -25.97 9.16 -2.53
CA THR A 51 -24.67 8.83 -3.16
C THR A 51 -24.54 7.32 -3.26
N LYS A 52 -24.25 6.83 -4.47
CA LYS A 52 -24.06 5.41 -4.74
C LYS A 52 -22.61 4.98 -4.79
N THR A 53 -21.74 5.91 -5.19
CA THR A 53 -20.34 5.65 -5.43
C THR A 53 -19.52 6.83 -4.95
N ILE A 54 -18.37 6.54 -4.35
CA ILE A 54 -17.33 7.53 -4.10
C ILE A 54 -16.02 7.03 -4.69
N THR A 55 -15.15 7.96 -5.07
CA THR A 55 -13.78 7.62 -5.43
C THR A 55 -12.83 8.16 -4.38
N ILE A 56 -11.97 7.29 -3.87
CA ILE A 56 -10.89 7.62 -2.95
C ILE A 56 -9.61 7.68 -3.77
N TYR A 57 -8.85 8.76 -3.61
CA TYR A 57 -7.57 8.99 -4.28
C TYR A 57 -6.46 9.06 -3.24
N VAL A 58 -5.28 8.54 -3.61
CA VAL A 58 -4.11 8.54 -2.75
C VAL A 58 -2.90 9.07 -3.52
N GLU A 59 -2.21 10.05 -2.97
CA GLU A 59 -0.87 10.44 -3.40
C GLU A 59 0.11 9.69 -2.52
N ALA A 60 0.89 8.78 -3.10
CA ALA A 60 1.85 7.98 -2.36
C ALA A 60 3.14 7.71 -3.14
N ASP A 61 4.27 7.77 -2.43
CA ASP A 61 5.60 7.48 -2.94
C ASP A 61 6.05 6.08 -2.50
N ASN A 62 6.86 5.42 -3.33
CA ASN A 62 7.48 4.11 -3.05
C ASN A 62 6.49 2.98 -2.69
N ALA A 63 5.22 3.15 -3.05
CA ALA A 63 4.20 2.12 -2.90
C ALA A 63 4.19 1.20 -4.14
N GLU A 64 4.03 -0.09 -3.91
CA GLU A 64 3.73 -1.10 -4.93
C GLU A 64 2.25 -1.49 -4.89
N THR A 65 1.60 -1.32 -3.74
CA THR A 65 0.18 -1.63 -3.56
C THR A 65 -0.44 -0.69 -2.53
N ILE A 66 -1.66 -0.21 -2.79
CA ILE A 66 -2.49 0.48 -1.82
C ILE A 66 -3.66 -0.43 -1.44
N LEU A 67 -3.89 -0.61 -0.14
CA LEU A 67 -5.06 -1.30 0.40
C LEU A 67 -6.00 -0.31 1.06
N PHE A 68 -7.31 -0.48 0.83
CA PHE A 68 -8.35 0.35 1.42
C PHE A 68 -9.21 -0.49 2.35
N TRP A 69 -9.28 -0.09 3.61
CA TRP A 69 -10.00 -0.80 4.66
C TRP A 69 -11.11 0.06 5.24
N LEU A 70 -12.31 -0.49 5.34
CA LEU A 70 -13.38 0.07 6.18
C LEU A 70 -13.21 -0.45 7.60
N VAL A 71 -13.08 0.44 8.57
CA VAL A 71 -12.85 0.11 9.98
C VAL A 71 -13.94 0.77 10.84
N PRO A 72 -14.71 0.01 11.64
CA PRO A 72 -15.70 0.61 12.53
C PRO A 72 -15.10 1.63 13.49
N THR A 73 -15.84 2.68 13.82
CA THR A 73 -15.45 3.62 14.89
C THR A 73 -15.44 2.93 16.26
N GLY A 74 -14.48 3.29 17.11
CA GLY A 74 -14.36 2.74 18.47
C GLY A 74 -12.94 2.33 18.84
N ILE A 75 -12.79 1.68 20.00
CA ILE A 75 -11.50 1.21 20.50
C ILE A 75 -11.27 -0.24 20.04
N ALA A 76 -10.07 -0.52 19.53
CA ALA A 76 -9.63 -1.87 19.13
C ALA A 76 -10.50 -2.55 18.04
N THR A 77 -11.14 -1.76 17.19
CA THR A 77 -11.99 -2.22 16.07
C THR A 77 -11.20 -2.64 14.83
N TRP A 78 -9.88 -2.48 14.80
CA TRP A 78 -9.02 -2.91 13.67
C TRP A 78 -9.20 -4.39 13.28
N LYS A 79 -9.53 -5.25 14.24
CA LYS A 79 -9.82 -6.69 14.00
C LYS A 79 -11.12 -6.92 13.21
N GLU A 80 -12.00 -5.92 13.15
CA GLU A 80 -13.31 -5.94 12.50
C GLU A 80 -13.28 -5.27 11.12
N ARG A 81 -12.09 -4.83 10.69
CA ARG A 81 -11.90 -4.18 9.39
C ARG A 81 -12.34 -5.08 8.24
N LYS A 82 -12.83 -4.44 7.18
CA LYS A 82 -13.16 -5.09 5.92
C LYS A 82 -12.32 -4.49 4.81
N LEU A 83 -11.66 -5.33 4.01
CA LEU A 83 -10.99 -4.87 2.79
C LEU A 83 -12.08 -4.48 1.80
N ILE A 84 -12.12 -3.21 1.40
CA ILE A 84 -13.09 -2.70 0.43
C ILE A 84 -12.51 -2.62 -0.98
N GLY A 85 -11.18 -2.62 -1.10
CA GLY A 85 -10.49 -2.66 -2.38
C GLY A 85 -8.99 -2.49 -2.24
N TYR A 86 -8.30 -2.57 -3.36
CA TYR A 86 -6.86 -2.35 -3.46
C TYR A 86 -6.49 -1.86 -4.87
N ASP A 87 -5.33 -1.25 -4.98
CA ASP A 87 -4.75 -0.79 -6.23
C ASP A 87 -3.27 -1.22 -6.31
N THR A 88 -2.85 -1.72 -7.46
CA THR A 88 -1.48 -2.19 -7.75
C THR A 88 -0.88 -1.51 -8.98
N ASN A 89 -1.56 -0.52 -9.57
CA ASN A 89 -1.07 0.20 -10.73
C ASN A 89 -0.60 1.61 -10.33
N PRO A 90 0.71 1.85 -10.18
CA PRO A 90 1.19 3.20 -9.87
C PRO A 90 1.04 4.18 -11.05
N THR A 91 0.75 3.71 -12.26
CA THR A 91 0.91 4.52 -13.50
C THR A 91 -0.30 5.40 -13.84
N ASP A 92 -1.49 5.07 -13.35
CA ASP A 92 -2.73 5.84 -13.49
C ASP A 92 -3.10 6.62 -12.22
N GLY A 93 -2.25 6.53 -11.20
CA GLY A 93 -2.48 7.13 -9.89
C GLY A 93 -3.33 6.23 -9.00
N TRP A 94 -3.05 6.26 -7.69
CA TRP A 94 -3.70 5.35 -6.75
C TRP A 94 -5.15 5.75 -6.48
N SER A 95 -6.09 4.85 -6.73
CA SER A 95 -7.50 5.12 -6.46
C SER A 95 -8.35 3.88 -6.19
N LEU A 96 -9.52 4.11 -5.58
CA LEU A 96 -10.58 3.13 -5.44
C LEU A 96 -11.93 3.77 -5.71
N GLU A 97 -12.64 3.26 -6.72
CA GLU A 97 -14.07 3.50 -6.87
C GLU A 97 -14.84 2.50 -5.99
N TRP A 98 -15.55 3.03 -4.98
CA TRP A 98 -16.25 2.21 -3.99
C TRP A 98 -17.76 2.44 -4.07
N ASN A 99 -18.51 1.36 -4.33
CA ASN A 99 -19.97 1.37 -4.28
C ASN A 99 -20.46 1.31 -2.82
N ILE A 100 -21.19 2.34 -2.43
CA ILE A 100 -21.76 2.58 -1.11
C ILE A 100 -23.29 2.67 -1.13
N ASP A 101 -23.93 2.26 -2.23
CA ASP A 101 -25.39 2.35 -2.38
C ASP A 101 -26.11 1.60 -1.25
N GLY A 102 -26.97 2.31 -0.53
CA GLY A 102 -27.72 1.79 0.61
C GLY A 102 -26.90 1.52 1.88
N MET A 103 -25.62 1.92 1.95
CA MET A 103 -24.82 1.81 3.17
C MET A 103 -25.08 2.98 4.12
N GLU A 104 -25.13 2.69 5.41
CA GLU A 104 -25.06 3.69 6.48
C GLU A 104 -23.65 3.65 7.06
N LEU A 105 -22.93 4.77 6.96
CA LEU A 105 -21.51 4.83 7.32
C LEU A 105 -21.32 5.67 8.58
N TYR A 106 -20.49 5.17 9.49
CA TYR A 106 -19.94 5.90 10.63
C TYR A 106 -18.64 5.21 11.05
N ASP A 107 -17.65 5.32 10.17
CA ASP A 107 -16.47 4.47 10.11
C ASP A 107 -15.20 5.31 9.83
N HIS A 108 -14.06 4.63 9.86
CA HIS A 108 -12.80 5.11 9.33
C HIS A 108 -12.49 4.38 8.02
N ILE A 109 -11.96 5.11 7.05
CA ILE A 109 -11.25 4.51 5.93
C ILE A 109 -9.77 4.53 6.25
N GLN A 110 -9.18 3.36 6.44
CA GLN A 110 -7.74 3.24 6.63
C GLN A 110 -7.10 2.81 5.32
N VAL A 111 -6.08 3.57 4.91
CA VAL A 111 -5.29 3.33 3.72
C VAL A 111 -3.94 2.76 4.17
N GLN A 112 -3.53 1.66 3.55
CA GLN A 112 -2.19 1.10 3.73
C GLN A 112 -1.42 1.18 2.43
N ALA A 113 -0.29 1.87 2.43
CA ALA A 113 0.67 1.82 1.35
C ALA A 113 1.71 0.74 1.65
N LEU A 114 1.83 -0.23 0.74
CA LEU A 114 2.73 -1.37 0.86
C LEU A 114 3.87 -1.24 -0.12
N SER A 115 5.03 -1.67 0.32
CA SER A 115 6.21 -2.00 -0.50
C SER A 115 6.53 -3.48 -0.24
N HIS A 116 7.62 -4.01 -0.81
CA HIS A 116 7.98 -5.40 -0.64
C HIS A 116 8.20 -5.78 0.84
N THR A 117 8.79 -4.87 1.63
CA THR A 117 9.14 -5.14 3.03
C THR A 117 8.55 -4.16 4.05
N LYS A 118 8.02 -3.03 3.62
CA LYS A 118 7.56 -1.94 4.51
C LYS A 118 6.10 -1.54 4.26
N ILE A 119 5.48 -0.99 5.29
CA ILE A 119 4.07 -0.53 5.29
C ILE A 119 4.00 0.87 5.87
N SER A 120 3.20 1.73 5.25
CA SER A 120 2.76 3.01 5.81
C SER A 120 1.24 3.04 5.90
N ASN A 121 0.70 3.78 6.87
CA ASN A 121 -0.73 3.84 7.14
C ASN A 121 -1.16 5.29 7.33
N ASP A 122 -2.35 5.60 6.83
CA ASP A 122 -3.06 6.84 7.13
C ASP A 122 -4.56 6.57 7.09
N LEU A 123 -5.40 7.47 7.60
CA LEU A 123 -6.84 7.29 7.65
C LEU A 123 -7.61 8.61 7.55
N PHE A 124 -8.87 8.49 7.17
CA PHE A 124 -9.84 9.58 7.30
C PHE A 124 -11.18 9.06 7.80
N ASN A 125 -12.00 9.94 8.37
CA ASN A 125 -13.31 9.59 8.89
C ASN A 125 -14.39 9.78 7.81
N ILE A 126 -15.37 8.89 7.79
CA ILE A 126 -16.48 8.94 6.84
C ILE A 126 -17.82 8.70 7.55
N THR A 127 -18.82 9.50 7.19
CA THR A 127 -20.18 9.36 7.72
C THR A 127 -21.21 9.63 6.63
N THR A 128 -22.36 8.96 6.69
CA THR A 128 -23.54 9.39 5.93
C THR A 128 -24.16 10.64 6.55
N GLU A 129 -24.68 11.54 5.71
CA GLU A 129 -25.47 12.69 6.14
C GLU A 129 -26.72 12.20 6.88
N ARG A 130 -26.93 12.69 8.11
CA ARG A 130 -28.11 12.35 8.92
C ARG A 130 -29.29 13.24 8.54
N LYS A 131 -30.49 12.68 8.62
CA LYS A 131 -31.76 13.41 8.46
C LYS A 131 -32.01 14.39 9.60
#